data_AF-A0A7K3XCE7-F1
#
_entry.id   AF-A0A7K3XCE7-F1
#
_cell.length_a   1.000
_cell.length_b   1.000
_cell.length_c   1.000
_cell.angle_alpha   90.00
_cell.angle_beta   90.00
_cell.angle_gamma   90.00
#
_symmetry.space_group_name_H-M   'P 1'
#
loop_
_entity.id
_entity.type
_entity.pdbx_description
1 polymer ?
#
loop_
_entity_poly.entity_id
_entity_poly.type
_entity_poly.pdbx_seq_one_letter_code
_entity_poly.pdbx_strand_id
1 'polypeptide(L)'
;MVQIKKIYHNEAFQIGLFFGFDENLKAKAKSIGAKWSQTNKCWYVLYNNENYRKILLTFDKVKIVKDENIERHNEPAVIRQENVHIAEVVSEFRSEIQAEHKDSDPEFVSKIVFKGNTGKYWILAVPYKAVITPKLMDIKGVYWNKTQKAFFVLRHINVKLKVEALLGNGEIFPHEYFNLETVVSNPNTFIELNEYKLDKKWMILSCPPIPYLIEQVKRWEGSRYSKANSAYLLNATPSMLENLQKLAGELNIPIHNKLPDKYLSKYKALNKKASQMHNLRENLLQQIPVIAQNYTLAMLDYLMAQNYSANTIRSYVKSFNLFLLINQYQNPDTLTEMQIVRHLACMTEKGLSPSSLNMLVNALLYYFRMVLKRSTFEIKLPRPRKEQHLPSVLTMDECGRIFSNVDNPKHKLLLLMGYGAGLRRSEIVSLKWEDILFYEHKIHVKQSKGNKDRIVMLPYSVVEYLADYRKLYPSDDWVFPGQYKGEALSGRTVQQVMSNAVAKARLEKKATVHTLRHSFATHLLEGGTDIRYIQQLLGHSSIKTTMIYTHITPKAVKNIVSPLDKLPIGNFEIKKRLK
;
A
#
# COMPACT_ATOMS: atom_id res chain seq x y z
N MET A 1 -26.84 31.54 36.63
CA MET A 1 -25.60 30.78 36.36
C MET A 1 -25.84 29.93 35.13
N VAL A 2 -24.99 30.01 34.11
CA VAL A 2 -25.17 29.27 32.86
C VAL A 2 -24.35 27.98 32.90
N GLN A 3 -25.01 26.85 32.67
CA GLN A 3 -24.33 25.56 32.51
C GLN A 3 -24.08 25.32 31.02
N ILE A 4 -22.83 25.00 30.66
CA ILE A 4 -22.51 24.61 29.29
C ILE A 4 -22.17 23.13 29.20
N LYS A 5 -22.73 22.48 28.17
CA LYS A 5 -22.56 21.05 27.89
C LYS A 5 -22.41 20.82 26.40
N LYS A 6 -21.52 19.89 26.01
CA LYS A 6 -21.39 19.45 24.61
C LYS A 6 -22.63 18.63 24.25
N ILE A 7 -23.35 19.04 23.21
CA ILE A 7 -24.52 18.32 22.70
C ILE A 7 -24.32 18.00 21.22
N TYR A 8 -24.97 16.96 20.71
CA TYR A 8 -25.03 16.67 19.28
C TYR A 8 -26.41 17.06 18.74
N HIS A 9 -26.46 17.99 17.80
CA HIS A 9 -27.71 18.54 17.26
C HIS A 9 -27.49 19.11 15.85
N ASN A 10 -28.41 18.83 14.93
CA ASN A 10 -28.29 19.16 13.50
C ASN A 10 -26.97 18.66 12.87
N GLU A 11 -26.69 17.37 13.04
CA GLU A 11 -25.52 16.67 12.45
C GLU A 11 -24.14 17.21 12.86
N ALA A 12 -24.08 18.13 13.82
CA ALA A 12 -22.84 18.72 14.31
C ALA A 12 -22.82 18.78 15.84
N PHE A 13 -21.62 18.82 16.42
CA PHE A 13 -21.46 19.14 17.84
C PHE A 13 -21.74 20.63 18.06
N GLN A 14 -22.50 20.90 19.12
CA GLN A 14 -22.89 22.23 19.55
C GLN A 14 -22.55 22.40 21.03
N ILE A 15 -22.37 23.65 21.47
CA ILE A 15 -22.31 24.04 22.88
C ILE A 15 -23.73 24.36 23.31
N GLY A 16 -24.34 23.49 24.11
CA GLY A 16 -25.64 23.73 24.73
C GLY A 16 -25.50 24.59 25.98
N LEU A 17 -26.27 25.67 26.06
CA LEU A 17 -26.39 26.65 27.13
C LEU A 17 -27.68 26.38 27.90
N PHE A 18 -27.53 25.94 29.15
CA PHE A 18 -28.62 25.60 30.06
C PHE A 18 -28.69 26.64 31.18
N PHE A 19 -29.81 27.35 31.27
CA PHE A 19 -30.10 28.32 32.32
C PHE A 19 -31.61 28.40 32.54
N GLY A 20 -32.01 28.81 33.75
CA GLY A 20 -33.43 29.01 34.09
C GLY A 20 -34.07 30.15 33.28
N PHE A 21 -35.40 30.29 33.37
CA PHE A 21 -36.13 31.33 32.62
C PHE A 21 -35.74 32.73 33.12
N ASP A 22 -34.78 33.35 32.43
CA ASP A 22 -34.25 34.69 32.69
C ASP A 22 -34.14 35.42 31.34
N GLU A 23 -34.94 36.47 31.19
CA GLU A 23 -35.03 37.29 29.97
C GLU A 23 -33.67 37.92 29.61
N ASN A 24 -32.83 38.25 30.59
CA ASN A 24 -31.53 38.87 30.36
C ASN A 24 -30.52 37.85 29.82
N LEU A 25 -30.48 36.63 30.39
CA LEU A 25 -29.63 35.55 29.88
C LEU A 25 -30.05 35.08 28.48
N LYS A 26 -31.35 35.12 28.18
CA LYS A 26 -31.89 34.83 26.85
C LYS A 26 -31.48 35.87 25.81
N ALA A 27 -31.51 37.16 26.16
CA ALA A 27 -31.00 38.23 25.29
C ALA A 27 -29.49 38.08 25.02
N LYS A 28 -28.70 37.78 26.05
CA LYS A 28 -27.27 37.46 25.95
C LYS A 28 -26.98 36.22 25.09
N ALA A 29 -27.82 35.18 25.16
CA ALA A 29 -27.65 34.00 24.31
C ALA A 29 -27.94 34.32 22.82
N LYS A 30 -28.93 35.17 22.54
CA LYS A 30 -29.23 35.59 21.17
C LYS A 30 -28.12 36.48 20.57
N SER A 31 -27.48 37.34 21.35
CA SER A 31 -26.41 38.23 20.86
C SER A 31 -25.17 37.46 20.36
N ILE A 32 -24.89 36.28 20.91
CA ILE A 32 -23.83 35.37 20.45
C ILE A 32 -24.28 34.42 19.32
N GLY A 33 -25.48 34.61 18.77
CA GLY A 33 -26.01 33.80 17.67
C GLY A 33 -26.57 32.44 18.09
N ALA A 34 -26.90 32.22 19.37
CA ALA A 34 -27.47 30.96 19.83
C ALA A 34 -28.90 30.74 19.32
N LYS A 35 -29.22 29.50 18.96
CA LYS A 35 -30.57 29.08 18.55
C LYS A 35 -31.21 28.20 19.61
N TRP A 36 -32.53 28.23 19.73
CA TRP A 36 -33.26 27.36 20.65
C TRP A 36 -33.40 25.94 20.04
N SER A 37 -33.07 24.90 20.79
CA SER A 37 -33.36 23.50 20.47
C SER A 37 -34.56 23.03 21.30
N GLN A 38 -35.64 22.63 20.63
CA GLN A 38 -36.78 21.98 21.31
C GLN A 38 -36.39 20.61 21.86
N THR A 39 -35.59 19.84 21.11
CA THR A 39 -35.16 18.47 21.46
C THR A 39 -34.29 18.43 22.70
N ASN A 40 -33.32 19.34 22.83
CA ASN A 40 -32.40 19.40 23.97
C ASN A 40 -32.84 20.41 25.06
N LYS A 41 -33.96 21.11 24.86
CA LYS A 41 -34.51 22.16 25.75
C LYS A 41 -33.45 23.20 26.18
N CYS A 42 -32.61 23.63 25.25
CA CYS A 42 -31.52 24.56 25.52
C CYS A 42 -31.20 25.47 24.34
N TRP A 43 -30.46 26.55 24.61
CA TRP A 43 -29.87 27.39 23.57
C TRP A 43 -28.57 26.76 23.09
N TYR A 44 -28.24 26.80 21.80
CA TYR A 44 -27.03 26.16 21.28
C TYR A 44 -26.31 26.99 20.22
N VAL A 45 -24.98 26.84 20.16
CA VAL A 45 -24.06 27.42 19.17
C VAL A 45 -23.06 26.38 18.70
N LEU A 46 -22.45 26.58 17.51
CA LEU A 46 -21.46 25.64 16.95
C LEU A 46 -20.29 25.40 17.89
N TYR A 47 -19.88 24.13 18.00
CA TYR A 47 -18.76 23.71 18.84
C TYR A 47 -17.42 24.09 18.18
N ASN A 48 -16.97 25.32 18.40
CA ASN A 48 -15.69 25.84 17.97
C ASN A 48 -15.08 26.80 19.03
N ASN A 49 -13.78 27.07 18.91
CA ASN A 49 -13.05 27.91 19.88
C ASN A 49 -13.55 29.36 19.92
N GLU A 50 -14.06 29.88 18.80
CA GLU A 50 -14.58 31.25 18.73
C GLU A 50 -15.87 31.42 19.56
N ASN A 51 -16.84 30.52 19.39
CA ASN A 51 -18.10 30.57 20.12
C ASN A 51 -17.90 30.27 21.60
N TYR A 52 -16.97 29.38 21.93
CA TYR A 52 -16.59 29.13 23.32
C TYR A 52 -16.04 30.39 24.01
N ARG A 53 -15.15 31.14 23.35
CA ARG A 53 -14.66 32.43 23.85
C ARG A 53 -15.77 33.47 23.97
N LYS A 54 -16.67 33.57 22.98
CA LYS A 54 -17.83 34.47 23.03
C LYS A 54 -18.72 34.19 24.24
N ILE A 55 -18.95 32.92 24.57
CA ILE A 55 -19.73 32.51 25.75
C ILE A 55 -19.05 32.96 27.04
N LEU A 56 -17.74 32.71 27.19
CA LEU A 56 -17.00 33.12 28.39
C LEU A 56 -16.95 34.64 28.58
N LEU A 57 -16.93 35.41 27.49
CA LEU A 57 -16.95 36.88 27.55
C LEU A 57 -18.35 37.46 27.85
N THR A 58 -19.41 36.73 27.48
CA THR A 58 -20.80 37.25 27.59
C THR A 58 -21.45 36.88 28.94
N PHE A 59 -21.01 35.79 29.57
CA PHE A 59 -21.61 35.26 30.80
C PHE A 59 -20.61 35.26 31.96
N ASP A 60 -20.90 36.03 33.02
CA ASP A 60 -20.01 36.23 34.16
C ASP A 60 -19.81 34.97 35.04
N LYS A 61 -20.74 34.00 34.97
CA LYS A 61 -20.68 32.74 35.73
C LYS A 61 -21.10 31.55 34.87
N VAL A 62 -20.11 30.86 34.30
CA VAL A 62 -20.26 29.66 33.46
C VAL A 62 -19.77 28.42 34.21
N LYS A 63 -20.61 27.40 34.33
CA LYS A 63 -20.25 26.09 34.88
C LYS A 63 -20.19 25.06 33.75
N ILE A 64 -19.02 24.46 33.54
CA ILE A 64 -18.84 23.41 32.53
C ILE A 64 -19.31 22.09 33.13
N VAL A 65 -20.36 21.50 32.55
CA VAL A 65 -20.86 20.19 32.94
C VAL A 65 -20.24 19.16 32.01
N LYS A 66 -19.27 18.40 32.51
CA LYS A 66 -18.72 17.23 31.81
C LYS A 66 -19.72 16.08 31.99
N ASP A 67 -20.27 15.60 30.89
CA ASP A 67 -21.18 14.46 30.92
C ASP A 67 -20.36 13.17 30.84
N GLU A 68 -20.28 12.43 31.94
CA GLU A 68 -19.57 11.14 32.01
C GLU A 68 -20.19 10.07 31.08
N ASN A 69 -21.40 10.32 30.55
CA ASN A 69 -22.13 9.42 29.67
C ASN A 69 -22.13 9.82 28.17
N ILE A 70 -21.45 10.91 27.77
CA ILE A 70 -21.30 11.28 26.33
C ILE A 70 -20.10 10.57 25.68
N GLU A 71 -19.28 9.84 26.44
CA GLU A 71 -18.15 9.09 25.88
C GLU A 71 -18.54 7.87 25.03
N ARG A 72 -19.82 7.50 24.95
CA ARG A 72 -20.26 6.26 24.28
C ARG A 72 -20.72 6.39 22.84
N HIS A 73 -20.86 7.59 22.27
CA HIS A 73 -21.10 7.71 20.83
C HIS A 73 -20.38 8.91 20.19
N ASN A 74 -19.55 8.57 19.20
CA ASN A 74 -19.08 9.40 18.09
C ASN A 74 -17.89 10.35 18.35
N GLU A 75 -16.73 9.77 18.70
CA GLU A 75 -15.41 10.22 18.22
C GLU A 75 -14.77 9.05 17.45
N PRO A 76 -14.13 9.25 16.28
CA PRO A 76 -13.50 8.15 15.56
C PRO A 76 -12.43 7.52 16.46
N ALA A 77 -12.56 6.21 16.68
CA ALA A 77 -11.71 5.42 17.59
C ALA A 77 -10.20 5.59 17.35
N VAL A 78 -9.81 6.00 16.14
CA VAL A 78 -8.42 6.25 15.74
C VAL A 78 -7.81 7.45 16.48
N ILE A 79 -8.55 8.53 16.71
CA ILE A 79 -8.01 9.73 17.40
C ILE A 79 -7.94 9.50 18.91
N ARG A 80 -8.85 8.71 19.49
CA ARG A 80 -8.77 8.29 20.90
C ARG A 80 -7.61 7.32 21.12
N GLN A 81 -7.42 6.33 20.26
CA GLN A 81 -6.28 5.43 20.34
C GLN A 81 -4.96 6.17 20.08
N GLU A 82 -4.90 7.09 19.10
CA GLU A 82 -3.70 7.90 18.90
C GLU A 82 -3.44 8.82 20.09
N ASN A 83 -4.42 9.55 20.63
CA ASN A 83 -4.17 10.46 21.76
C ASN A 83 -3.86 9.74 23.08
N VAL A 84 -4.47 8.58 23.35
CA VAL A 84 -4.16 7.74 24.52
C VAL A 84 -2.79 7.09 24.34
N HIS A 85 -2.50 6.54 23.16
CA HIS A 85 -1.20 5.93 22.86
C HIS A 85 -0.08 6.98 22.79
N ILE A 86 -0.38 8.22 22.37
CA ILE A 86 0.52 9.37 22.43
C ILE A 86 0.76 9.76 23.90
N ALA A 87 -0.27 9.84 24.73
CA ALA A 87 -0.11 10.16 26.15
C ALA A 87 0.69 9.07 26.90
N GLU A 88 0.43 7.80 26.62
CA GLU A 88 1.15 6.64 27.19
C GLU A 88 2.62 6.61 26.71
N VAL A 89 2.87 6.74 25.40
CA VAL A 89 4.24 6.77 24.83
C VAL A 89 5.02 8.00 25.30
N VAL A 90 4.36 9.16 25.46
CA VAL A 90 4.99 10.36 26.02
C VAL A 90 5.28 10.18 27.51
N SER A 91 4.44 9.45 28.25
CA SER A 91 4.66 9.18 29.68
C SER A 91 5.78 8.17 29.90
N GLU A 92 5.82 7.06 29.14
CA GLU A 92 6.90 6.07 29.15
C GLU A 92 8.23 6.73 28.74
N PHE A 93 8.26 7.47 27.63
CA PHE A 93 9.48 8.12 27.16
C PHE A 93 9.97 9.26 28.07
N ARG A 94 9.07 10.02 28.71
CA ARG A 94 9.44 11.00 29.74
C ARG A 94 10.02 10.34 30.99
N SER A 95 9.49 9.18 31.39
CA SER A 95 10.01 8.43 32.53
C SER A 95 11.40 7.83 32.26
N GLU A 96 11.65 7.34 31.03
CA GLU A 96 12.97 6.86 30.58
C GLU A 96 14.01 8.01 30.52
N ILE A 97 13.61 9.22 30.09
CA ILE A 97 14.51 10.38 30.02
C ILE A 97 14.78 11.00 31.40
N GLN A 98 13.77 11.09 32.29
CA GLN A 98 13.94 11.60 33.66
C GLN A 98 14.84 10.71 34.52
N ALA A 99 14.99 9.43 34.17
CA ALA A 99 15.92 8.52 34.83
C ALA A 99 17.40 8.74 34.43
N GLU A 100 17.68 9.34 33.27
CA GLU A 100 19.06 9.46 32.73
C GLU A 100 19.60 10.90 32.62
N HIS A 101 18.77 11.93 32.66
CA HIS A 101 19.22 13.32 32.45
C HIS A 101 18.67 14.30 33.49
N LYS A 102 19.48 14.53 34.54
CA LYS A 102 19.25 15.59 35.54
C LYS A 102 19.85 16.96 35.18
N ASP A 103 20.58 17.07 34.06
CA ASP A 103 21.21 18.34 33.65
C ASP A 103 20.91 18.65 32.17
N SER A 104 19.78 19.31 31.91
CA SER A 104 19.59 20.07 30.67
C SER A 104 20.34 21.40 30.80
N ASP A 105 21.61 21.40 30.40
CA ASP A 105 22.46 22.59 30.32
C ASP A 105 21.75 23.72 29.54
N PRO A 106 21.38 24.85 30.20
CA PRO A 106 20.62 25.94 29.58
C PRO A 106 21.33 26.57 28.39
N GLU A 107 22.67 26.50 28.35
CA GLU A 107 23.49 27.06 27.26
C GLU A 107 23.45 26.21 25.99
N PHE A 108 23.11 24.92 26.10
CA PHE A 108 22.95 24.01 24.97
C PHE A 108 21.59 24.22 24.29
N VAL A 109 20.53 24.35 25.08
CA VAL A 109 19.15 24.50 24.58
C VAL A 109 18.98 25.80 23.80
N SER A 110 19.65 26.88 24.21
CA SER A 110 19.62 28.18 23.52
C SER A 110 20.33 28.18 22.15
N LYS A 111 21.20 27.19 21.89
CA LYS A 111 21.92 27.03 20.61
C LYS A 111 21.19 26.13 19.61
N ILE A 112 20.02 25.58 19.98
CA ILE A 112 19.16 24.80 19.08
C ILE A 112 18.36 25.77 18.22
N VAL A 113 18.56 25.71 16.90
CA VAL A 113 17.90 26.62 15.96
C VAL A 113 17.01 25.82 14.99
N PHE A 114 15.72 26.10 15.03
CA PHE A 114 14.80 25.69 13.98
C PHE A 114 15.06 26.54 12.73
N LYS A 115 15.49 25.90 11.63
CA LYS A 115 15.86 26.56 10.38
C LYS A 115 14.70 26.67 9.38
N GLY A 116 13.55 26.05 9.66
CA GLY A 116 12.37 26.05 8.81
C GLY A 116 11.95 24.65 8.35
N ASN A 117 11.18 24.59 7.26
CA ASN A 117 10.57 23.38 6.73
C ASN A 117 11.17 23.03 5.35
N THR A 118 11.20 21.76 5.00
CA THR A 118 11.44 21.32 3.63
C THR A 118 10.62 20.08 3.31
N GLY A 119 9.54 20.26 2.54
CA GLY A 119 8.67 19.16 2.13
C GLY A 119 8.13 18.45 3.37
N LYS A 120 8.35 17.15 3.54
CA LYS A 120 7.86 16.40 4.72
C LYS A 120 8.74 16.50 5.98
N TYR A 121 9.77 17.36 6.00
CA TYR A 121 10.73 17.46 7.10
C TYR A 121 10.80 18.86 7.72
N TRP A 122 11.02 18.94 9.03
CA TRP A 122 11.53 20.11 9.75
C TRP A 122 13.05 20.09 9.73
N ILE A 123 13.68 21.26 9.57
CA ILE A 123 15.13 21.40 9.57
C ILE A 123 15.55 21.95 10.93
N LEU A 124 16.38 21.19 11.62
CA LEU A 124 16.86 21.49 12.96
C LEU A 124 18.38 21.56 12.96
N ALA A 125 18.94 22.72 13.31
CA ALA A 125 20.36 22.86 13.59
C ALA A 125 20.57 22.62 15.09
N VAL A 126 21.26 21.53 15.40
CA VAL A 126 21.64 21.16 16.77
C VAL A 126 23.16 21.14 16.86
N PRO A 127 23.78 21.80 17.85
CA PRO A 127 25.21 21.67 18.11
C PRO A 127 25.56 20.21 18.37
N TYR A 128 26.71 19.76 17.88
CA TYR A 128 27.12 18.38 18.13
C TYR A 128 27.38 18.16 19.63
N LYS A 129 26.62 17.25 20.23
CA LYS A 129 26.86 16.75 21.59
C LYS A 129 26.91 15.22 21.54
N ALA A 130 28.01 14.64 22.01
CA ALA A 130 28.29 13.20 21.85
C ALA A 130 27.20 12.28 22.42
N VAL A 131 26.42 12.78 23.40
CA VAL A 131 25.34 12.03 24.05
C VAL A 131 24.01 12.17 23.31
N ILE A 132 23.71 13.33 22.72
CA ILE A 132 22.40 13.66 22.14
C ILE A 132 22.36 13.32 20.64
N THR A 133 23.43 13.60 19.91
CA THR A 133 23.50 13.39 18.45
C THR A 133 23.23 11.94 18.04
N PRO A 134 23.80 10.90 18.71
CA PRO A 134 23.48 9.51 18.37
C PRO A 134 22.03 9.14 18.70
N LYS A 135 21.51 9.59 19.85
CA LYS A 135 20.12 9.32 20.25
C LYS A 135 19.11 9.99 19.30
N LEU A 136 19.40 11.20 18.78
CA LEU A 136 18.60 11.84 17.73
C LEU A 136 18.52 11.01 16.46
N MET A 137 19.63 10.40 16.05
CA MET A 137 19.73 9.61 14.82
C MET A 137 19.04 8.24 14.93
N ASP A 138 18.85 7.74 16.15
CA ASP A 138 18.12 6.49 16.41
C ASP A 138 16.59 6.67 16.32
N ILE A 139 16.10 7.91 16.43
CA ILE A 139 14.68 8.23 16.24
C ILE A 139 14.30 8.02 14.78
N LYS A 140 13.49 6.98 14.52
CA LYS A 140 12.95 6.67 13.20
C LYS A 140 12.18 7.87 12.62
N GLY A 141 12.73 8.46 11.56
CA GLY A 141 12.18 9.66 10.93
C GLY A 141 13.08 10.89 11.06
N VAL A 142 14.20 10.81 11.78
CA VAL A 142 15.25 11.82 11.84
C VAL A 142 16.43 11.40 10.97
N TYR A 143 17.00 12.34 10.21
CA TYR A 143 18.13 12.07 9.31
C TYR A 143 19.12 13.23 9.33
N TRP A 144 20.43 12.96 9.29
CA TRP A 144 21.42 14.01 9.11
C TRP A 144 21.62 14.36 7.64
N ASN A 145 21.49 15.65 7.32
CA ASN A 145 21.80 16.18 5.99
C ASN A 145 23.20 16.80 5.98
N LYS A 146 24.12 16.18 5.23
CA LYS A 146 25.52 16.64 5.12
C LYS A 146 25.65 18.00 4.43
N THR A 147 24.79 18.32 3.47
CA THR A 147 24.85 19.56 2.68
C THR A 147 24.42 20.77 3.51
N GLN A 148 23.35 20.63 4.30
CA GLN A 148 22.81 21.73 5.11
C GLN A 148 23.36 21.77 6.55
N LYS A 149 24.18 20.78 6.94
CA LYS A 149 24.71 20.58 8.30
C LYS A 149 23.58 20.69 9.36
N ALA A 150 22.49 19.97 9.12
CA ALA A 150 21.29 20.01 9.94
C ALA A 150 20.56 18.66 9.96
N PHE A 151 19.76 18.45 11.01
CA PHE A 151 18.87 17.31 11.15
C PHE A 151 17.54 17.56 10.43
N PHE A 152 17.10 16.58 9.67
CA PHE A 152 15.83 16.54 8.98
C PHE A 152 14.89 15.66 9.79
N VAL A 153 13.88 16.27 10.40
CA VAL A 153 12.94 15.62 11.32
C VAL A 153 11.60 15.46 10.61
N LEU A 154 11.10 14.25 10.45
CA LEU A 154 9.82 14.01 9.76
C LEU A 154 8.69 14.79 10.45
N ARG A 155 7.88 15.53 9.67
CA ARG A 155 6.71 16.31 10.15
C ARG A 155 5.58 15.38 10.59
N HIS A 156 5.75 14.77 11.75
CA HIS A 156 4.81 13.83 12.35
C HIS A 156 4.77 14.03 13.87
N ILE A 157 3.58 14.01 14.48
CA ILE A 157 3.38 14.26 15.92
C ILE A 157 4.26 13.38 16.81
N ASN A 158 4.30 12.07 16.54
CA ASN A 158 5.15 11.14 17.30
C ASN A 158 6.65 11.42 17.18
N VAL A 159 7.11 11.93 16.03
CA VAL A 159 8.52 12.25 15.82
C VAL A 159 8.85 13.57 16.51
N LYS A 160 7.96 14.58 16.40
CA LYS A 160 8.05 15.85 17.10
C LYS A 160 8.23 15.66 18.59
N LEU A 161 7.29 14.94 19.23
CA LEU A 161 7.28 14.77 20.68
C LEU A 161 8.53 14.05 21.19
N LYS A 162 9.04 13.06 20.44
CA LYS A 162 10.29 12.37 20.79
C LYS A 162 11.52 13.27 20.68
N VAL A 163 11.58 14.08 19.62
CA VAL A 163 12.71 15.01 19.41
C VAL A 163 12.68 16.14 20.43
N GLU A 164 11.52 16.74 20.70
CA GLU A 164 11.34 17.79 21.71
C GLU A 164 11.63 17.29 23.13
N ALA A 165 11.20 16.07 23.46
CA ALA A 165 11.52 15.44 24.75
C ALA A 165 13.03 15.19 24.91
N LEU A 166 13.71 14.71 23.85
CA LEU A 166 15.14 14.45 23.87
C LEU A 166 15.98 15.74 23.97
N LEU A 167 15.49 16.84 23.41
CA LEU A 167 16.17 18.13 23.40
C LEU A 167 15.82 19.02 24.60
N GLY A 168 14.91 18.58 25.46
CA GLY A 168 14.51 19.30 26.68
C GLY A 168 13.73 20.59 26.43
N ASN A 169 13.15 20.78 25.24
CA ASN A 169 12.44 22.00 24.88
C ASN A 169 11.12 21.67 24.15
N GLY A 170 10.00 22.10 24.74
CA GLY A 170 8.65 21.65 24.34
C GLY A 170 8.01 22.40 23.18
N GLU A 171 8.66 23.44 22.66
CA GLU A 171 8.12 24.33 21.61
C GLU A 171 9.14 24.61 20.50
N ILE A 172 9.89 23.58 20.06
CA ILE A 172 10.88 23.74 18.98
C ILE A 172 10.18 23.84 17.62
N PHE A 173 9.12 23.06 17.44
CA PHE A 173 8.47 22.91 16.14
C PHE A 173 7.06 23.53 16.13
N PRO A 174 6.60 24.09 15.01
CA PRO A 174 5.25 24.66 14.88
C PRO A 174 4.13 23.66 15.23
N HIS A 175 2.98 24.17 15.70
CA HIS A 175 1.77 23.35 15.94
C HIS A 175 0.97 23.05 14.66
N GLU A 176 1.34 23.64 13.52
CA GLU A 176 0.69 23.41 12.22
C GLU A 176 1.35 22.23 11.48
N TYR A 177 0.77 21.04 11.61
CA TYR A 177 1.33 19.80 11.04
C TYR A 177 0.96 19.57 9.57
N PHE A 178 -0.07 20.26 9.06
CA PHE A 178 -0.70 19.97 7.75
C PHE A 178 -0.69 21.10 6.73
N ASN A 179 -0.12 22.25 7.05
CA ASN A 179 0.14 23.23 6.01
C ASN A 179 1.27 22.65 5.12
N LEU A 180 0.86 22.08 3.98
CA LEU A 180 1.65 22.16 2.75
C LEU A 180 2.28 23.54 2.76
N GLU A 181 3.61 23.62 2.67
CA GLU A 181 4.29 24.90 2.60
C GLU A 181 3.47 25.77 1.64
N THR A 182 2.82 26.82 2.15
CA THR A 182 2.46 27.95 1.30
C THR A 182 3.82 28.38 0.80
N VAL A 183 4.15 27.90 -0.41
CA VAL A 183 5.36 28.25 -1.13
C VAL A 183 5.43 29.74 -0.98
N VAL A 184 6.43 30.21 -0.22
CA VAL A 184 6.69 31.64 -0.06
C VAL A 184 6.72 32.15 -1.49
N SER A 185 5.70 32.93 -1.82
CA SER A 185 5.45 33.47 -3.14
C SER A 185 6.56 34.47 -3.42
N ASN A 186 7.72 33.95 -3.81
CA ASN A 186 8.69 34.73 -4.54
C ASN A 186 8.00 35.06 -5.87
N PRO A 187 7.75 36.33 -6.18
CA PRO A 187 7.02 36.74 -7.39
C PRO A 187 7.71 36.30 -8.70
N ASN A 188 8.96 35.83 -8.63
CA ASN A 188 9.72 35.25 -9.75
C ASN A 188 9.70 33.72 -9.84
N THR A 189 8.84 33.03 -9.08
CA THR A 189 8.78 31.55 -9.09
C THR A 189 7.75 31.08 -10.12
N PHE A 190 8.20 30.61 -11.28
CA PHE A 190 7.31 30.11 -12.34
C PHE A 190 7.81 28.79 -12.91
N ILE A 191 6.88 28.02 -13.47
CA ILE A 191 7.17 26.84 -14.28
C ILE A 191 7.19 27.26 -15.74
N GLU A 192 8.24 26.90 -16.48
CA GLU A 192 8.35 27.21 -17.90
C GLU A 192 8.31 25.93 -18.75
N LEU A 193 7.46 25.94 -19.78
CA LEU A 193 7.37 24.86 -20.77
C LEU A 193 7.91 25.34 -22.10
N ASN A 194 8.91 24.63 -22.63
CA ASN A 194 9.54 24.92 -23.91
C ASN A 194 9.50 23.69 -24.84
N GLU A 195 9.58 23.93 -26.15
CA GLU A 195 9.66 22.83 -27.12
C GLU A 195 11.00 22.09 -27.05
N TYR A 196 10.98 20.78 -27.28
CA TYR A 196 12.20 19.99 -27.44
C TYR A 196 12.46 19.75 -28.93
N LYS A 197 13.36 20.55 -29.51
CA LYS A 197 13.61 20.59 -30.96
C LYS A 197 14.11 19.26 -31.55
N LEU A 198 14.82 18.45 -30.75
CA LEU A 198 15.40 17.17 -31.18
C LEU A 198 14.34 16.06 -31.36
N ASP A 199 13.33 16.01 -30.48
CA ASP A 199 12.26 15.02 -30.57
C ASP A 199 10.95 15.65 -30.07
N LYS A 200 10.04 15.89 -31.02
CA LYS A 200 8.74 16.51 -30.77
C LYS A 200 7.84 15.69 -29.84
N LYS A 201 8.18 14.43 -29.52
CA LYS A 201 7.48 13.64 -28.48
C LYS A 201 7.64 14.22 -27.07
N TRP A 202 8.66 15.05 -26.86
CA TRP A 202 9.01 15.62 -25.57
C TRP A 202 8.75 17.11 -25.50
N MET A 203 8.52 17.62 -24.29
CA MET A 203 8.54 19.03 -23.94
C MET A 203 9.53 19.23 -22.80
N ILE A 204 10.21 20.37 -22.83
CA ILE A 204 11.15 20.78 -21.78
C ILE A 204 10.34 21.46 -20.68
N LEU A 205 10.51 20.99 -19.45
CA LEU A 205 9.97 21.55 -18.24
C LEU A 205 11.10 22.11 -17.39
N SER A 206 11.17 23.43 -17.30
CA SER A 206 12.02 24.14 -16.33
C SER A 206 11.19 24.43 -15.09
N CYS A 207 11.55 23.81 -13.98
CA CYS A 207 10.85 23.97 -12.71
C CYS A 207 11.73 24.68 -11.67
N PRO A 208 11.14 25.51 -10.79
CA PRO A 208 11.86 26.11 -9.68
C PRO A 208 12.38 25.03 -8.72
N PRO A 209 13.41 25.31 -7.89
CA PRO A 209 14.04 24.34 -6.99
C PRO A 209 13.18 24.00 -5.77
N ILE A 210 11.91 23.67 -5.99
CA ILE A 210 10.93 23.27 -4.98
C ILE A 210 10.99 21.75 -4.85
N PRO A 211 11.43 21.19 -3.71
CA PRO A 211 11.67 19.75 -3.57
C PRO A 211 10.43 18.89 -3.84
N TYR A 212 9.25 19.33 -3.39
CA TYR A 212 7.99 18.61 -3.63
C TYR A 212 7.63 18.55 -5.12
N LEU A 213 7.68 19.69 -5.82
CA LEU A 213 7.46 19.79 -7.27
C LEU A 213 8.42 18.86 -8.02
N ILE A 214 9.72 18.94 -7.70
CA ILE A 214 10.76 18.12 -8.33
C ILE A 214 10.51 16.63 -8.07
N GLU A 215 10.15 16.23 -6.84
CA GLU A 215 9.85 14.82 -6.53
C GLU A 215 8.65 14.29 -7.32
N GLN A 216 7.60 15.10 -7.50
CA GLN A 216 6.42 14.71 -8.29
C GLN A 216 6.78 14.60 -9.78
N VAL A 217 7.45 15.62 -10.33
CA VAL A 217 7.91 15.63 -11.73
C VAL A 217 8.82 14.45 -12.04
N LYS A 218 9.74 14.08 -11.14
CA LYS A 218 10.62 12.91 -11.31
C LYS A 218 9.87 11.58 -11.42
N ARG A 219 8.69 11.48 -10.83
CA ARG A 219 7.88 10.26 -10.77
C ARG A 219 6.90 10.16 -11.94
N TRP A 220 6.57 11.28 -12.56
CA TRP A 220 5.69 11.27 -13.72
C TRP A 220 6.23 10.36 -14.82
N GLU A 221 5.31 9.64 -15.45
CA GLU A 221 5.64 8.60 -16.38
C GLU A 221 6.43 9.16 -17.58
N GLY A 222 7.65 8.64 -17.75
CA GLY A 222 8.55 9.08 -18.83
C GLY A 222 9.44 10.26 -18.48
N SER A 223 9.25 10.91 -17.33
CA SER A 223 10.07 12.06 -16.94
C SER A 223 11.55 11.72 -16.89
N ARG A 224 12.38 12.53 -17.55
CA ARG A 224 13.83 12.36 -17.60
C ARG A 224 14.52 13.68 -17.36
N TYR A 225 15.55 13.70 -16.53
CA TYR A 225 16.36 14.89 -16.37
C TYR A 225 17.39 14.99 -17.51
N SER A 226 17.39 16.09 -18.24
CA SER A 226 18.37 16.38 -19.27
C SER A 226 19.44 17.31 -18.71
N LYS A 227 20.67 16.80 -18.57
CA LYS A 227 21.82 17.61 -18.11
C LYS A 227 22.13 18.75 -19.08
N ALA A 228 21.99 18.52 -20.38
CA ALA A 228 22.27 19.52 -21.42
C ALA A 228 21.31 20.72 -21.36
N ASN A 229 20.05 20.49 -20.99
CA ASN A 229 19.03 21.54 -20.90
C ASN A 229 18.80 22.04 -19.47
N SER A 230 19.50 21.45 -18.47
CA SER A 230 19.26 21.69 -17.03
C SER A 230 17.78 21.65 -16.63
N ALA A 231 17.01 20.74 -17.25
CA ALA A 231 15.55 20.71 -17.17
C ALA A 231 15.01 19.28 -17.31
N TYR A 232 13.74 19.09 -16.94
CA TYR A 232 13.04 17.82 -17.11
C TYR A 232 12.44 17.71 -18.51
N LEU A 233 12.54 16.54 -19.13
CA LEU A 233 11.84 16.18 -20.35
C LEU A 233 10.58 15.42 -19.98
N LEU A 234 9.44 15.94 -20.39
CA LEU A 234 8.12 15.33 -20.22
C LEU A 234 7.51 14.95 -21.55
N ASN A 235 6.59 13.99 -21.57
CA ASN A 235 5.87 13.68 -22.80
C ASN A 235 4.98 14.85 -23.18
N ALA A 236 5.01 15.25 -24.45
CA ALA A 236 4.20 16.33 -25.00
C ALA A 236 2.75 15.86 -25.26
N THR A 237 2.05 15.47 -24.19
CA THR A 237 0.65 15.02 -24.23
C THR A 237 -0.27 16.00 -23.48
N PRO A 238 -1.56 16.11 -23.89
CA PRO A 238 -2.53 16.95 -23.18
C PRO A 238 -2.71 16.55 -21.71
N SER A 239 -2.75 15.24 -21.42
CA SER A 239 -2.89 14.73 -20.04
C SER A 239 -1.70 15.11 -19.15
N MET A 240 -0.48 15.16 -19.70
CA MET A 240 0.70 15.59 -18.93
C MET A 240 0.62 17.09 -18.60
N LEU A 241 0.14 17.92 -19.54
CA LEU A 241 -0.11 19.33 -19.29
C LEU A 241 -1.20 19.53 -18.21
N GLU A 242 -2.31 18.79 -18.29
CA GLU A 242 -3.38 18.85 -17.26
C GLU A 242 -2.86 18.46 -15.87
N ASN A 243 -2.04 17.41 -15.78
CA ASN A 243 -1.42 17.00 -14.51
C ASN A 243 -0.51 18.10 -13.96
N LEU A 244 0.23 18.77 -14.84
CA LEU A 244 1.09 19.87 -14.47
C LEU A 244 0.31 21.12 -14.05
N GLN A 245 -0.78 21.45 -14.73
CA GLN A 245 -1.69 22.53 -14.34
C GLN A 245 -2.32 22.26 -12.97
N LYS A 246 -2.77 21.02 -12.72
CA LYS A 246 -3.29 20.62 -11.41
C LYS A 246 -2.24 20.78 -10.31
N LEU A 247 -1.03 20.27 -10.54
CA LEU A 247 0.04 20.34 -9.55
C LEU A 247 0.53 21.78 -9.32
N ALA A 248 0.61 22.59 -10.37
CA ALA A 248 0.97 24.00 -10.26
C ALA A 248 -0.13 24.80 -9.52
N GLY A 249 -1.40 24.48 -9.76
CA GLY A 249 -2.53 25.03 -9.01
C GLY A 249 -2.53 24.65 -7.54
N GLU A 250 -2.21 23.39 -7.20
CA GLU A 250 -2.04 22.94 -5.80
C GLU A 250 -0.91 23.72 -5.08
N LEU A 251 0.10 24.20 -5.81
CA LEU A 251 1.24 24.94 -5.27
C LEU A 251 1.16 26.46 -5.48
N ASN A 252 0.10 26.97 -6.12
CA ASN A 252 -0.04 28.37 -6.55
C ASN A 252 1.15 28.91 -7.36
N ILE A 253 1.70 28.11 -8.29
CA ILE A 253 2.84 28.49 -9.15
C ILE A 253 2.32 28.80 -10.57
N PRO A 254 2.61 29.98 -11.15
CA PRO A 254 2.25 30.27 -12.53
C PRO A 254 3.01 29.40 -13.54
N ILE A 255 2.34 29.01 -14.63
CA ILE A 255 2.93 28.24 -15.74
C ILE A 255 3.04 29.15 -16.96
N HIS A 256 4.26 29.36 -17.44
CA HIS A 256 4.56 30.00 -18.72
C HIS A 256 4.67 28.93 -19.81
N ASN A 257 3.60 28.77 -20.59
CA ASN A 257 3.56 27.82 -21.69
C ASN A 257 4.05 28.48 -23.00
N LYS A 258 5.26 28.13 -23.44
CA LYS A 258 5.85 28.60 -24.71
C LYS A 258 5.82 27.52 -25.81
N LEU A 259 4.95 26.51 -25.66
CA LEU A 259 4.78 25.47 -26.67
C LEU A 259 3.98 26.01 -27.88
N PRO A 260 4.35 25.63 -29.11
CA PRO A 260 3.56 25.97 -30.31
C PRO A 260 2.13 25.43 -30.25
N ASP A 261 1.23 26.07 -30.99
CA ASP A 261 -0.14 25.57 -31.17
C ASP A 261 -0.12 24.14 -31.73
N LYS A 262 -0.99 23.28 -31.17
CA LYS A 262 -1.09 21.84 -31.53
C LYS A 262 0.20 21.03 -31.29
N TYR A 263 1.16 21.53 -30.49
CA TYR A 263 2.34 20.76 -30.12
C TYR A 263 1.99 19.51 -29.30
N LEU A 264 0.96 19.56 -28.48
CA LEU A 264 0.52 18.44 -27.64
C LEU A 264 -0.34 17.45 -28.44
N SER A 265 -0.04 16.16 -28.32
CA SER A 265 -0.79 15.11 -29.01
C SER A 265 -0.89 13.84 -28.18
N LYS A 266 -2.05 13.18 -28.19
CA LYS A 266 -2.28 11.89 -27.48
C LYS A 266 -1.36 10.78 -28.02
N TYR A 267 -0.99 10.83 -29.30
CA TYR A 267 -0.09 9.86 -29.94
C TYR A 267 1.38 9.96 -29.47
N LYS A 268 1.73 11.02 -28.74
CA LYS A 268 3.06 11.20 -28.12
C LYS A 268 3.16 10.55 -26.73
N ALA A 269 2.09 9.91 -26.25
CA ALA A 269 2.13 9.15 -25.01
C ALA A 269 3.11 7.98 -25.12
N LEU A 270 3.95 7.78 -24.12
CA LEU A 270 4.83 6.62 -24.07
C LEU A 270 4.01 5.35 -23.96
N ASN A 271 4.33 4.38 -24.81
CA ASN A 271 3.85 3.02 -24.62
C ASN A 271 4.62 2.41 -23.44
N LYS A 272 4.00 2.41 -22.24
CA LYS A 272 4.56 1.89 -20.99
C LYS A 272 5.06 0.46 -21.13
N LYS A 273 4.33 -0.38 -21.85
CA LYS A 273 4.74 -1.76 -22.14
C LYS A 273 6.01 -1.78 -22.99
N ALA A 274 6.08 -0.96 -24.04
CA ALA A 274 7.27 -0.88 -24.89
C ALA A 274 8.50 -0.39 -24.10
N SER A 275 8.37 0.67 -23.30
CA SER A 275 9.48 1.18 -22.48
C SER A 275 9.92 0.16 -21.41
N GLN A 276 8.96 -0.51 -20.76
CA GLN A 276 9.26 -1.57 -19.81
C GLN A 276 9.98 -2.76 -20.47
N MET A 277 9.54 -3.18 -21.66
CA MET A 277 10.18 -4.27 -22.41
C MET A 277 11.59 -3.88 -22.86
N HIS A 278 11.77 -2.66 -23.34
CA HIS A 278 13.09 -2.13 -23.71
C HIS A 278 14.03 -2.13 -22.52
N ASN A 279 13.63 -1.53 -21.39
CA ASN A 279 14.47 -1.50 -20.18
C ASN A 279 14.77 -2.90 -19.64
N LEU A 280 13.83 -3.84 -19.75
CA LEU A 280 14.03 -5.23 -19.38
C LEU A 280 15.07 -5.90 -20.28
N ARG A 281 15.00 -5.69 -21.61
CA ARG A 281 15.96 -6.20 -22.59
C ARG A 281 17.37 -5.73 -22.24
N GLU A 282 17.55 -4.41 -22.12
CA GLU A 282 18.85 -3.81 -21.82
C GLU A 282 19.43 -4.31 -20.50
N ASN A 283 18.62 -4.32 -19.44
CA ASN A 283 19.08 -4.76 -18.12
C ASN A 283 19.52 -6.23 -18.10
N LEU A 284 18.85 -7.11 -18.87
CA LEU A 284 19.21 -8.53 -18.95
C LEU A 284 20.46 -8.77 -19.80
N LEU A 285 20.67 -7.97 -20.86
CA LEU A 285 21.87 -8.04 -21.70
C LEU A 285 23.12 -7.51 -20.97
N GLN A 286 22.97 -6.47 -20.16
CA GLN A 286 24.07 -5.91 -19.35
C GLN A 286 24.59 -6.87 -18.27
N GLN A 287 23.82 -7.90 -17.91
CA GLN A 287 24.22 -8.89 -16.91
C GLN A 287 25.21 -9.95 -17.45
N ILE A 288 25.51 -9.94 -18.76
CA ILE A 288 26.34 -10.96 -19.41
C ILE A 288 27.42 -10.33 -20.31
N PRO A 289 28.55 -11.02 -20.51
CA PRO A 289 29.61 -10.58 -21.41
C PRO A 289 29.13 -10.50 -22.86
N VAL A 290 29.74 -9.61 -23.64
CA VAL A 290 29.42 -9.36 -25.06
C VAL A 290 29.42 -10.66 -25.90
N ILE A 291 30.35 -11.57 -25.61
CA ILE A 291 30.49 -12.87 -26.29
C ILE A 291 29.21 -13.72 -26.21
N ALA A 292 28.44 -13.58 -25.14
CA ALA A 292 27.24 -14.36 -24.88
C ALA A 292 25.92 -13.61 -25.16
N GLN A 293 26.01 -12.31 -25.47
CA GLN A 293 24.83 -11.46 -25.65
C GLN A 293 23.97 -11.93 -26.82
N ASN A 294 24.57 -12.44 -27.89
CA ASN A 294 23.88 -13.01 -29.04
C ASN A 294 22.90 -14.14 -28.65
N TYR A 295 23.30 -15.06 -27.77
CA TYR A 295 22.45 -16.18 -27.33
C TYR A 295 21.25 -15.68 -26.53
N THR A 296 21.49 -14.78 -25.59
CA THR A 296 20.43 -14.19 -24.77
C THR A 296 19.50 -13.31 -25.59
N LEU A 297 20.04 -12.57 -26.57
CA LEU A 297 19.28 -11.76 -27.51
C LEU A 297 18.31 -12.63 -28.32
N ALA A 298 18.80 -13.75 -28.85
CA ALA A 298 17.97 -14.70 -29.58
C ALA A 298 16.80 -15.21 -28.71
N MET A 299 17.07 -15.60 -27.45
CA MET A 299 16.00 -16.00 -26.53
C MET A 299 14.99 -14.87 -26.28
N LEU A 300 15.48 -13.65 -26.06
CA LEU A 300 14.66 -12.47 -25.81
C LEU A 300 13.74 -12.16 -27.01
N ASP A 301 14.26 -12.21 -28.23
CA ASP A 301 13.51 -11.93 -29.46
C ASP A 301 12.33 -12.91 -29.62
N TYR A 302 12.56 -14.22 -29.43
CA TYR A 302 11.49 -15.22 -29.49
C TYR A 302 10.44 -14.99 -28.40
N LEU A 303 10.85 -14.77 -27.15
CA LEU A 303 9.91 -14.56 -26.04
C LEU A 303 9.07 -13.28 -26.21
N MET A 304 9.69 -12.20 -26.70
CA MET A 304 9.01 -10.93 -26.96
C MET A 304 8.06 -11.03 -28.14
N ALA A 305 8.46 -11.70 -29.24
CA ALA A 305 7.62 -11.92 -30.41
C ALA A 305 6.37 -12.75 -30.06
N GLN A 306 6.50 -13.73 -29.15
CA GLN A 306 5.38 -14.53 -28.64
C GLN A 306 4.59 -13.81 -27.52
N ASN A 307 4.89 -12.54 -27.26
CA ASN A 307 4.16 -11.68 -26.32
C ASN A 307 4.14 -12.21 -24.86
N TYR A 308 5.24 -12.84 -24.43
CA TYR A 308 5.39 -13.29 -23.05
C TYR A 308 5.41 -12.11 -22.05
N SER A 309 4.95 -12.37 -20.83
CA SER A 309 4.97 -11.36 -19.77
C SER A 309 6.41 -10.99 -19.36
N ALA A 310 6.61 -9.75 -18.91
CA ALA A 310 7.89 -9.27 -18.40
C ALA A 310 8.50 -10.18 -17.31
N ASN A 311 7.65 -10.75 -16.46
CA ASN A 311 8.09 -11.66 -15.41
C ASN A 311 8.53 -13.00 -15.97
N THR A 312 7.80 -13.55 -16.95
CA THR A 312 8.19 -14.81 -17.59
C THR A 312 9.52 -14.65 -18.32
N ILE A 313 9.66 -13.57 -19.10
CA ILE A 313 10.91 -13.22 -19.78
C ILE A 313 12.06 -13.16 -18.78
N ARG A 314 11.88 -12.40 -17.68
CA ARG A 314 12.91 -12.27 -16.64
C ARG A 314 13.28 -13.60 -16.02
N SER A 315 12.32 -14.46 -15.69
CA SER A 315 12.60 -15.77 -15.10
C SER A 315 13.34 -16.69 -16.06
N TYR A 316 12.88 -16.79 -17.31
CA TYR A 316 13.46 -17.65 -18.32
C TYR A 316 14.89 -17.22 -18.67
N VAL A 317 15.07 -15.93 -18.95
CA VAL A 317 16.37 -15.38 -19.34
C VAL A 317 17.36 -15.41 -18.17
N LYS A 318 16.93 -15.14 -16.93
CA LYS A 318 17.84 -15.28 -15.77
C LYS A 318 18.32 -16.72 -15.58
N SER A 319 17.41 -17.69 -15.69
CA SER A 319 17.78 -19.09 -15.64
C SER A 319 18.71 -19.48 -16.78
N PHE A 320 18.46 -19.01 -18.00
CA PHE A 320 19.32 -19.27 -19.14
C PHE A 320 20.70 -18.59 -19.03
N ASN A 321 20.77 -17.33 -18.59
CA ASN A 321 22.04 -16.63 -18.34
C ASN A 321 22.87 -17.33 -17.26
N LEU A 322 22.22 -17.87 -16.23
CA LEU A 322 22.88 -18.67 -15.20
C LEU A 322 23.45 -19.98 -15.77
N PHE A 323 22.75 -20.61 -16.71
CA PHE A 323 23.28 -21.74 -17.47
C PHE A 323 24.52 -21.36 -18.29
N LEU A 324 24.44 -20.25 -19.03
CA LEU A 324 25.58 -19.75 -19.81
C LEU A 324 26.79 -19.47 -18.94
N LEU A 325 26.61 -18.77 -17.81
CA LEU A 325 27.68 -18.41 -16.87
C LEU A 325 28.48 -19.65 -16.41
N ILE A 326 27.78 -20.72 -16.03
CA ILE A 326 28.43 -21.92 -15.49
C ILE A 326 29.10 -22.75 -16.58
N ASN A 327 28.53 -22.75 -17.80
CA ASN A 327 29.17 -23.35 -18.97
C ASN A 327 30.18 -22.40 -19.64
N GLN A 328 30.66 -21.39 -18.90
CA GLN A 328 31.70 -20.45 -19.35
C GLN A 328 31.37 -19.77 -20.69
N TYR A 329 30.09 -19.52 -20.92
CA TYR A 329 29.57 -18.88 -22.15
C TYR A 329 29.88 -19.64 -23.44
N GLN A 330 30.13 -20.96 -23.36
CA GLN A 330 30.23 -21.82 -24.53
C GLN A 330 28.96 -21.75 -25.37
N ASN A 331 29.12 -21.97 -26.68
CA ASN A 331 28.00 -21.99 -27.61
C ASN A 331 26.99 -23.07 -27.16
N PRO A 332 25.74 -22.71 -26.85
CA PRO A 332 24.74 -23.68 -26.43
C PRO A 332 24.48 -24.78 -27.47
N ASP A 333 24.68 -24.49 -28.75
CA ASP A 333 24.47 -25.44 -29.85
C ASP A 333 25.50 -26.59 -29.81
N THR A 334 26.70 -26.38 -29.28
CA THR A 334 27.73 -27.42 -29.19
C THR A 334 27.62 -28.30 -27.95
N LEU A 335 26.69 -27.99 -27.03
CA LEU A 335 26.55 -28.74 -25.78
C LEU A 335 25.80 -30.05 -25.98
N THR A 336 26.38 -31.13 -25.45
CA THR A 336 25.78 -32.47 -25.42
C THR A 336 24.76 -32.62 -24.29
N GLU A 337 23.85 -33.58 -24.42
CA GLU A 337 22.87 -33.88 -23.35
C GLU A 337 23.56 -34.23 -22.02
N MET A 338 24.68 -34.98 -22.07
CA MET A 338 25.45 -35.34 -20.88
C MET A 338 26.01 -34.11 -20.15
N GLN A 339 26.51 -33.10 -20.89
CA GLN A 339 26.98 -31.85 -20.30
C GLN A 339 25.84 -31.06 -19.65
N ILE A 340 24.65 -31.06 -20.27
CA ILE A 340 23.46 -30.40 -19.71
C ILE A 340 23.00 -31.09 -18.42
N VAL A 341 22.97 -32.43 -18.40
CA VAL A 341 22.61 -33.20 -17.19
C VAL A 341 23.63 -32.96 -16.07
N ARG A 342 24.94 -32.98 -16.39
CA ARG A 342 26.01 -32.68 -15.43
C ARG A 342 25.90 -31.26 -14.88
N HIS A 343 25.54 -30.29 -15.71
CA HIS A 343 25.26 -28.93 -15.25
C HIS A 343 24.11 -28.89 -14.25
N LEU A 344 22.99 -29.56 -14.55
CA LEU A 344 21.82 -29.59 -13.66
C LEU A 344 22.11 -30.31 -12.33
N ALA A 345 22.96 -31.34 -12.35
CA ALA A 345 23.48 -31.98 -11.14
C ALA A 345 24.31 -30.99 -10.29
N CYS A 346 25.27 -30.29 -10.91
CA CYS A 346 26.08 -29.26 -10.23
C CYS A 346 25.22 -28.15 -9.61
N MET A 347 24.11 -27.77 -10.26
CA MET A 347 23.17 -26.80 -9.70
C MET A 347 22.44 -27.31 -8.46
N THR A 348 22.13 -28.60 -8.44
CA THR A 348 21.52 -29.25 -7.28
C THR A 348 22.52 -29.33 -6.13
N GLU A 349 23.78 -29.67 -6.41
CA GLU A 349 24.89 -29.64 -5.42
C GLU A 349 25.08 -28.25 -4.81
N LYS A 350 24.92 -27.19 -5.61
CA LYS A 350 24.96 -25.80 -5.14
C LYS A 350 23.71 -25.36 -4.35
N GLY A 351 22.76 -26.27 -4.09
CA GLY A 351 21.59 -26.01 -3.27
C GLY A 351 20.44 -25.31 -3.98
N LEU A 352 20.36 -25.36 -5.32
CA LEU A 352 19.16 -24.84 -6.00
C LEU A 352 17.91 -25.63 -5.59
N SER A 353 16.84 -24.91 -5.29
CA SER A 353 15.56 -25.54 -4.98
C SER A 353 15.00 -26.31 -6.19
N PRO A 354 14.21 -27.38 -5.98
CA PRO A 354 13.55 -28.11 -7.08
C PRO A 354 12.68 -27.22 -7.97
N SER A 355 12.07 -26.17 -7.42
CA SER A 355 11.28 -25.19 -8.18
C SER A 355 12.15 -24.33 -9.11
N SER A 356 13.33 -23.92 -8.64
CA SER A 356 14.30 -23.16 -9.43
C SER A 356 14.93 -24.02 -10.52
N LEU A 357 15.24 -25.28 -10.20
CA LEU A 357 15.71 -26.27 -11.18
C LEU A 357 14.67 -26.51 -12.28
N ASN A 358 13.39 -26.65 -11.93
CA ASN A 358 12.32 -26.78 -12.93
C ASN A 358 12.20 -25.53 -13.83
N MET A 359 12.39 -24.33 -13.27
CA MET A 359 12.43 -23.10 -14.08
C MET A 359 13.60 -23.12 -15.07
N LEU A 360 14.78 -23.57 -14.61
CA LEU A 360 15.96 -23.74 -15.44
C LEU A 360 15.72 -24.73 -16.58
N VAL A 361 15.20 -25.91 -16.27
CA VAL A 361 14.87 -26.93 -17.27
C VAL A 361 13.88 -26.40 -18.31
N ASN A 362 12.83 -25.69 -17.88
CA ASN A 362 11.87 -25.09 -18.82
C ASN A 362 12.51 -24.02 -19.71
N ALA A 363 13.39 -23.20 -19.16
CA ALA A 363 14.13 -22.19 -19.92
C ALA A 363 15.05 -22.84 -20.97
N LEU A 364 15.74 -23.94 -20.60
CA LEU A 364 16.59 -24.70 -21.52
C LEU A 364 15.75 -25.37 -22.60
N LEU A 365 14.69 -26.10 -22.24
CA LEU A 365 13.78 -26.72 -23.20
C LEU A 365 13.22 -25.68 -24.18
N TYR A 366 12.84 -24.51 -23.69
CA TYR A 366 12.39 -23.42 -24.55
C TYR A 366 13.49 -22.97 -25.51
N TYR A 367 14.71 -22.72 -25.02
CA TYR A 367 15.82 -22.29 -25.86
C TYR A 367 16.17 -23.32 -26.93
N PHE A 368 16.41 -24.58 -26.54
CA PHE A 368 16.80 -25.63 -27.49
C PHE A 368 15.69 -25.96 -28.50
N ARG A 369 14.42 -25.99 -28.07
CA ARG A 369 13.30 -26.30 -28.98
C ARG A 369 12.89 -25.14 -29.87
N MET A 370 12.77 -23.94 -29.32
CA MET A 370 12.21 -22.78 -30.03
C MET A 370 13.29 -21.95 -30.72
N VAL A 371 14.40 -21.69 -30.05
CA VAL A 371 15.48 -20.82 -30.57
C VAL A 371 16.40 -21.61 -31.50
N LEU A 372 16.88 -22.77 -31.06
CA LEU A 372 17.74 -23.66 -31.86
C LEU A 372 16.95 -24.63 -32.76
N LYS A 373 15.61 -24.58 -32.73
CA LYS A 373 14.71 -25.42 -33.57
C LYS A 373 14.96 -26.93 -33.47
N ARG A 374 15.48 -27.41 -32.34
CA ARG A 374 15.66 -28.85 -32.06
C ARG A 374 14.35 -29.43 -31.54
N SER A 375 13.42 -29.71 -32.44
CA SER A 375 12.04 -30.14 -32.11
C SER A 375 11.99 -31.42 -31.27
N THR A 376 12.95 -32.33 -31.46
CA THR A 376 13.08 -33.60 -30.72
C THR A 376 13.90 -33.49 -29.44
N PHE A 377 14.42 -32.30 -29.11
CA PHE A 377 15.25 -32.14 -27.92
C PHE A 377 14.41 -32.34 -26.65
N GLU A 378 14.74 -33.38 -25.91
CA GLU A 378 14.18 -33.67 -24.61
C GLU A 378 15.31 -33.80 -23.61
N ILE A 379 15.18 -33.17 -22.45
CA ILE A 379 16.08 -33.45 -21.34
C ILE A 379 15.39 -34.51 -20.49
N LYS A 380 15.83 -35.77 -20.60
CA LYS A 380 15.32 -36.87 -19.78
C LYS A 380 15.92 -36.80 -18.38
N LEU A 381 15.44 -35.85 -17.58
CA LEU A 381 15.84 -35.75 -16.18
C LEU A 381 14.99 -36.68 -15.33
N PRO A 382 15.59 -37.44 -14.39
CA PRO A 382 14.86 -37.92 -13.24
C PRO A 382 14.41 -36.68 -12.47
N ARG A 383 13.17 -36.24 -12.72
CA ARG A 383 12.65 -35.03 -12.09
C ARG A 383 12.68 -35.25 -10.58
N PRO A 384 13.27 -34.34 -9.78
CA PRO A 384 13.18 -34.44 -8.34
C PRO A 384 11.71 -34.54 -7.97
N ARG A 385 11.37 -35.51 -7.10
CA ARG A 385 9.98 -35.69 -6.65
C ARG A 385 9.50 -34.35 -6.13
N LYS A 386 8.41 -33.86 -6.70
CA LYS A 386 7.81 -32.60 -6.26
C LYS A 386 7.31 -32.84 -4.84
N GLU A 387 7.97 -32.27 -3.85
CA GLU A 387 7.49 -32.31 -2.47
C GLU A 387 6.07 -31.71 -2.45
N GLN A 388 5.09 -32.54 -2.10
CA GLN A 388 3.71 -32.11 -1.95
C GLN A 388 3.55 -31.59 -0.52
N HIS A 389 3.99 -30.36 -0.28
CA HIS A 389 3.61 -29.66 0.93
C HIS A 389 2.11 -29.41 0.87
N LEU A 390 1.36 -29.91 1.86
CA LEU A 390 -0.03 -29.51 2.06
C LEU A 390 -0.05 -27.97 2.15
N PRO A 391 -0.97 -27.29 1.43
CA PRO A 391 -1.08 -25.84 1.57
C PRO A 391 -1.27 -25.50 3.05
N SER A 392 -0.46 -24.58 3.58
CA SER A 392 -0.75 -24.05 4.90
C SER A 392 -2.08 -23.29 4.79
N VAL A 393 -3.11 -23.81 5.45
CA VAL A 393 -4.42 -23.17 5.54
C VAL A 393 -4.52 -22.53 6.93
N LEU A 394 -4.92 -21.27 6.95
CA LEU A 394 -5.28 -20.55 8.17
C LEU A 394 -6.71 -20.91 8.57
N THR A 395 -6.94 -21.17 9.85
CA THR A 395 -8.29 -21.31 10.42
C THR A 395 -9.02 -19.96 10.41
N MET A 396 -10.35 -19.99 10.57
CA MET A 396 -11.15 -18.76 10.68
C MET A 396 -10.71 -17.87 11.85
N ASP A 397 -10.31 -18.45 12.99
CA ASP A 397 -9.80 -17.71 14.14
C ASP A 397 -8.44 -17.08 13.85
N GLU A 398 -7.51 -17.81 13.23
CA GLU A 398 -6.21 -17.28 12.80
C GLU A 398 -6.38 -16.11 11.81
N CYS A 399 -7.30 -16.22 10.86
CA CYS A 399 -7.68 -15.12 9.96
C CYS A 399 -8.24 -13.93 10.74
N GLY A 400 -9.16 -14.16 11.69
CA GLY A 400 -9.72 -13.13 12.56
C GLY A 400 -8.64 -12.37 13.32
N ARG A 401 -7.68 -13.09 13.93
CA ARG A 401 -6.51 -12.51 14.63
C ARG A 401 -5.62 -11.68 13.71
N ILE A 402 -5.38 -12.12 12.48
CA ILE A 402 -4.63 -11.33 11.48
C ILE A 402 -5.36 -10.01 11.22
N PHE A 403 -6.68 -10.04 10.97
CA PHE A 403 -7.42 -8.83 10.63
C PHE A 403 -7.58 -7.87 11.81
N SER A 404 -7.74 -8.38 13.04
CA SER A 404 -7.86 -7.53 14.24
C SER A 404 -6.56 -6.79 14.57
N ASN A 405 -5.40 -7.37 14.26
CA ASN A 405 -4.08 -6.78 14.47
C ASN A 405 -3.61 -5.81 13.36
N VAL A 406 -4.51 -5.44 12.44
CA VAL A 406 -4.25 -4.43 11.40
C VAL A 406 -5.07 -3.19 11.66
N ASP A 407 -4.37 -2.14 12.07
CA ASP A 407 -4.96 -0.85 12.48
C ASP A 407 -5.24 0.04 11.26
N ASN A 408 -4.30 0.05 10.31
CA ASN A 408 -4.44 0.89 9.12
C ASN A 408 -5.61 0.41 8.24
N PRO A 409 -6.61 1.26 7.98
CA PRO A 409 -7.83 0.83 7.30
C PRO A 409 -7.61 0.37 5.87
N LYS A 410 -6.67 1.01 5.14
CA LYS A 410 -6.25 0.56 3.80
C LYS A 410 -5.73 -0.86 3.84
N HIS A 411 -4.83 -1.14 4.78
CA HIS A 411 -4.18 -2.44 4.92
C HIS A 411 -5.18 -3.52 5.37
N LYS A 412 -6.09 -3.18 6.27
CA LYS A 412 -7.12 -4.09 6.76
C LYS A 412 -8.07 -4.49 5.64
N LEU A 413 -8.63 -3.50 4.92
CA LEU A 413 -9.49 -3.73 3.77
C LEU A 413 -8.80 -4.59 2.71
N LEU A 414 -7.52 -4.33 2.46
CA LEU A 414 -6.72 -5.09 1.51
C LEU A 414 -6.70 -6.60 1.83
N LEU A 415 -6.43 -6.94 3.09
CA LEU A 415 -6.39 -8.33 3.53
C LEU A 415 -7.79 -8.96 3.57
N LEU A 416 -8.80 -8.20 3.98
CA LEU A 416 -10.21 -8.62 3.94
C LEU A 416 -10.66 -8.95 2.52
N MET A 417 -10.31 -8.14 1.53
CA MET A 417 -10.62 -8.40 0.12
C MET A 417 -9.84 -9.61 -0.42
N GLY A 418 -8.59 -9.80 0.02
CA GLY A 418 -7.81 -10.98 -0.32
C GLY A 418 -8.42 -12.30 0.20
N TYR A 419 -9.00 -12.27 1.40
CA TYR A 419 -9.71 -13.40 1.99
C TYR A 419 -11.14 -13.51 1.47
N GLY A 420 -12.02 -12.54 1.75
CA GLY A 420 -13.45 -12.63 1.49
C GLY A 420 -13.86 -12.70 0.03
N ALA A 421 -13.08 -12.12 -0.90
CA ALA A 421 -13.34 -12.24 -2.35
C ALA A 421 -12.35 -13.19 -3.05
N GLY A 422 -11.42 -13.81 -2.31
CA GLY A 422 -10.42 -14.70 -2.87
C GLY A 422 -9.62 -14.08 -4.00
N LEU A 423 -9.18 -12.81 -3.87
CA LEU A 423 -8.43 -12.09 -4.92
C LEU A 423 -6.92 -12.44 -4.89
N ARG A 424 -6.26 -12.45 -6.06
CA ARG A 424 -4.80 -12.59 -6.13
C ARG A 424 -4.17 -11.25 -5.75
N ARG A 425 -2.95 -11.28 -5.21
CA ARG A 425 -2.17 -10.07 -4.91
C ARG A 425 -2.16 -9.05 -6.08
N SER A 426 -1.95 -9.51 -7.31
CA SER A 426 -1.94 -8.63 -8.48
C SER A 426 -3.31 -8.02 -8.77
N GLU A 427 -4.38 -8.80 -8.57
CA GLU A 427 -5.77 -8.37 -8.79
C GLU A 427 -6.20 -7.35 -7.73
N ILE A 428 -5.79 -7.56 -6.48
CA ILE A 428 -6.02 -6.61 -5.38
C ILE A 428 -5.36 -5.26 -5.70
N VAL A 429 -4.10 -5.29 -6.13
CA VAL A 429 -3.33 -4.08 -6.47
C VAL A 429 -3.91 -3.34 -7.66
N SER A 430 -4.42 -4.06 -8.66
CA SER A 430 -4.99 -3.48 -9.88
C SER A 430 -6.48 -3.16 -9.78
N LEU A 431 -7.09 -3.25 -8.60
CA LEU A 431 -8.53 -3.07 -8.45
C LEU A 431 -8.90 -1.58 -8.54
N LYS A 432 -9.85 -1.25 -9.42
CA LYS A 432 -10.40 0.10 -9.58
C LYS A 432 -11.78 0.23 -8.97
N TRP A 433 -12.19 1.45 -8.67
CA TRP A 433 -13.53 1.71 -8.14
C TRP A 433 -14.64 1.32 -9.13
N GLU A 434 -14.39 1.50 -10.42
CA GLU A 434 -15.29 1.07 -11.51
C GLU A 434 -15.49 -0.46 -11.58
N ASP A 435 -14.58 -1.24 -10.98
CA ASP A 435 -14.66 -2.70 -10.99
C ASP A 435 -15.58 -3.23 -9.89
N ILE A 436 -15.98 -2.40 -8.91
CA ILE A 436 -16.82 -2.80 -7.78
C ILE A 436 -18.28 -2.43 -8.06
N LEU A 437 -19.12 -3.46 -8.23
CA LEU A 437 -20.55 -3.32 -8.45
C LEU A 437 -21.29 -3.45 -7.10
N PHE A 438 -21.44 -2.33 -6.40
CA PHE A 438 -22.00 -2.30 -5.05
C PHE A 438 -23.44 -2.85 -4.99
N TYR A 439 -24.30 -2.47 -5.92
CA TYR A 439 -25.70 -2.93 -5.94
C TYR A 439 -25.82 -4.45 -6.14
N GLU A 440 -24.96 -5.02 -6.99
CA GLU A 440 -24.98 -6.45 -7.28
C GLU A 440 -24.14 -7.29 -6.32
N HIS A 441 -23.39 -6.66 -5.40
CA HIS A 441 -22.44 -7.32 -4.52
C HIS A 441 -21.43 -8.19 -5.28
N LYS A 442 -20.86 -7.61 -6.35
CA LYS A 442 -19.91 -8.27 -7.24
C LYS A 442 -18.68 -7.40 -7.49
N ILE A 443 -17.57 -8.07 -7.82
CA ILE A 443 -16.34 -7.43 -8.27
C ILE A 443 -16.00 -8.01 -9.64
N HIS A 444 -15.81 -7.12 -10.62
CA HIS A 444 -15.35 -7.48 -11.94
C HIS A 444 -13.83 -7.50 -11.99
N VAL A 445 -13.22 -8.68 -11.95
CA VAL A 445 -11.77 -8.83 -12.02
C VAL A 445 -11.34 -8.91 -13.49
N LYS A 446 -10.89 -7.76 -14.01
CA LYS A 446 -10.35 -7.63 -15.36
C LYS A 446 -8.93 -8.21 -15.47
N GLN A 447 -8.58 -8.75 -16.64
CA GLN A 447 -7.23 -9.19 -17.01
C GLN A 447 -6.56 -10.15 -16.01
N SER A 448 -7.30 -11.17 -15.55
CA SER A 448 -6.73 -12.20 -14.69
C SER A 448 -5.73 -13.09 -15.46
N LYS A 449 -5.13 -14.10 -14.80
CA LYS A 449 -4.09 -14.96 -15.39
C LYS A 449 -4.56 -15.53 -16.75
N GLY A 450 -3.87 -15.16 -17.83
CA GLY A 450 -4.23 -15.54 -19.20
C GLY A 450 -5.18 -14.58 -19.91
N ASN A 451 -5.29 -13.33 -19.44
CA ASN A 451 -6.19 -12.29 -19.96
C ASN A 451 -7.66 -12.69 -19.94
N LYS A 452 -8.09 -13.42 -18.91
CA LYS A 452 -9.49 -13.80 -18.72
C LYS A 452 -10.13 -12.91 -17.68
N ASP A 453 -11.32 -12.45 -17.96
CA ASP A 453 -12.13 -11.73 -16.99
C ASP A 453 -12.95 -12.72 -16.17
N ARG A 454 -13.22 -12.38 -14.92
CA ARG A 454 -14.16 -13.13 -14.08
C ARG A 454 -14.86 -12.23 -13.10
N ILE A 455 -16.03 -12.66 -12.66
CA ILE A 455 -16.78 -12.01 -11.60
C ILE A 455 -16.55 -12.80 -10.31
N VAL A 456 -16.28 -12.08 -9.22
CA VAL A 456 -16.20 -12.66 -7.88
C VAL A 456 -17.20 -11.95 -6.96
N MET A 457 -17.56 -12.61 -5.85
CA MET A 457 -18.44 -12.04 -4.85
C MET A 457 -17.78 -10.86 -4.12
N LEU A 458 -18.58 -9.84 -3.79
CA LEU A 458 -18.23 -8.81 -2.83
C LEU A 458 -18.87 -9.19 -1.47
N PRO A 459 -18.08 -9.44 -0.42
CA PRO A 459 -18.66 -9.76 0.89
C PRO A 459 -19.48 -8.58 1.43
N TYR A 460 -20.73 -8.86 1.83
CA TYR A 460 -21.63 -7.86 2.43
C TYR A 460 -21.00 -7.14 3.62
N SER A 461 -20.27 -7.88 4.47
CA SER A 461 -19.58 -7.34 5.65
C SER A 461 -18.49 -6.32 5.34
N VAL A 462 -18.01 -6.26 4.09
CA VAL A 462 -16.95 -5.34 3.66
C VAL A 462 -17.52 -4.11 2.94
N VAL A 463 -18.81 -4.12 2.55
CA VAL A 463 -19.44 -3.03 1.80
C VAL A 463 -19.41 -1.72 2.59
N GLU A 464 -19.84 -1.73 3.84
CA GLU A 464 -19.81 -0.56 4.71
C GLU A 464 -18.37 -0.08 4.92
N TYR A 465 -17.45 -1.01 5.17
CA TYR A 465 -16.03 -0.69 5.33
C TYR A 465 -15.42 -0.06 4.08
N LEU A 466 -15.80 -0.52 2.88
CA LEU A 466 -15.39 0.04 1.59
C LEU A 466 -15.94 1.46 1.41
N ALA A 467 -17.20 1.69 1.78
CA ALA A 467 -17.83 3.00 1.69
C ALA A 467 -17.13 4.01 2.61
N ASP A 468 -16.85 3.63 3.86
CA ASP A 468 -16.13 4.49 4.80
C ASP A 468 -14.67 4.69 4.40
N TYR A 469 -14.02 3.63 3.91
CA TYR A 469 -12.68 3.73 3.36
C TYR A 469 -12.61 4.73 2.19
N ARG A 470 -13.60 4.72 1.29
CA ARG A 470 -13.68 5.66 0.16
C ARG A 470 -13.82 7.11 0.62
N LYS A 471 -14.54 7.36 1.72
CA LYS A 471 -14.65 8.71 2.32
C LYS A 471 -13.32 9.16 2.93
N LEU A 472 -12.59 8.25 3.58
CA LEU A 472 -11.28 8.53 4.22
C LEU A 472 -10.16 8.76 3.20
N TYR A 473 -10.20 8.04 2.08
CA TYR A 473 -9.20 8.12 1.00
C TYR A 473 -9.89 8.36 -0.33
N PRO A 474 -10.37 9.60 -0.59
CA PRO A 474 -11.02 9.92 -1.84
C PRO A 474 -10.03 9.73 -3.00
N SER A 475 -10.35 8.77 -3.86
CA SER A 475 -9.62 8.47 -5.08
C SER A 475 -10.62 8.07 -6.16
N ASP A 476 -10.45 8.60 -7.36
CA ASP A 476 -11.36 8.33 -8.47
C ASP A 476 -10.93 7.14 -9.34
N ASP A 477 -9.70 6.64 -9.17
CA ASP A 477 -9.13 5.61 -10.05
C ASP A 477 -8.94 4.27 -9.31
N TRP A 478 -7.96 4.19 -8.41
CA TRP A 478 -7.59 2.96 -7.73
C TRP A 478 -8.29 2.80 -6.38
N VAL A 479 -8.77 1.60 -6.07
CA VAL A 479 -9.27 1.26 -4.72
C VAL A 479 -8.12 1.35 -3.72
N PHE A 480 -6.94 0.86 -4.09
CA PHE A 480 -5.76 0.91 -3.23
C PHE A 480 -4.69 1.81 -3.86
N PRO A 481 -4.72 3.13 -3.63
CA PRO A 481 -3.70 4.02 -4.14
C PRO A 481 -2.34 3.77 -3.48
N GLY A 482 -1.30 3.97 -4.29
CA GLY A 482 0.10 3.94 -3.92
C GLY A 482 0.48 5.14 -3.05
N GLN A 483 1.79 5.37 -2.93
CA GLN A 483 2.30 6.51 -2.15
C GLN A 483 2.07 7.84 -2.87
N TYR A 484 1.92 7.82 -4.20
CA TYR A 484 1.73 9.00 -5.05
C TYR A 484 0.39 8.93 -5.77
N LYS A 485 -0.19 10.09 -6.05
CA LYS A 485 -1.49 10.24 -6.72
C LYS A 485 -1.42 9.62 -8.12
N GLY A 486 -2.42 8.80 -8.47
CA GLY A 486 -2.51 8.11 -9.77
C GLY A 486 -1.75 6.78 -9.86
N GLU A 487 -0.96 6.40 -8.85
CA GLU A 487 -0.30 5.10 -8.81
C GLU A 487 -1.10 4.07 -8.01
N ALA A 488 -1.05 2.82 -8.44
CA ALA A 488 -1.56 1.68 -7.68
C ALA A 488 -0.57 1.25 -6.59
N LEU A 489 -1.08 0.65 -5.50
CA LEU A 489 -0.25 0.13 -4.41
C LEU A 489 0.73 -0.95 -4.91
N SER A 490 1.99 -0.91 -4.50
CA SER A 490 2.93 -1.95 -4.95
C SER A 490 2.60 -3.34 -4.36
N GLY A 491 2.79 -4.39 -5.16
CA GLY A 491 2.64 -5.78 -4.67
C GLY A 491 3.63 -6.15 -3.57
N ARG A 492 4.79 -5.47 -3.47
CA ARG A 492 5.74 -5.66 -2.36
C ARG A 492 5.16 -5.11 -1.06
N THR A 493 4.50 -3.95 -1.11
CA THR A 493 3.82 -3.37 0.04
C THR A 493 2.75 -4.32 0.57
N VAL A 494 1.97 -4.93 -0.31
CA VAL A 494 0.96 -5.94 0.07
C VAL A 494 1.57 -7.14 0.82
N GLN A 495 2.71 -7.64 0.35
CA GLN A 495 3.42 -8.73 1.05
C GLN A 495 3.94 -8.28 2.43
N GLN A 496 4.47 -7.07 2.52
CA GLN A 496 4.95 -6.52 3.79
C GLN A 496 3.82 -6.34 4.80
N VAL A 497 2.68 -5.82 4.34
CA VAL A 497 1.46 -5.67 5.16
C VAL A 497 1.06 -7.01 5.75
N MET A 498 0.97 -8.05 4.91
CA MET A 498 0.64 -9.39 5.38
C MET A 498 1.69 -9.93 6.37
N SER A 499 2.98 -9.80 6.05
CA SER A 499 4.06 -10.27 6.92
C SER A 499 4.02 -9.61 8.30
N ASN A 500 3.76 -8.30 8.35
CA ASN A 500 3.64 -7.56 9.59
C ASN A 500 2.40 -7.98 10.38
N ALA A 501 1.27 -8.20 9.70
CA ALA A 501 0.02 -8.64 10.34
C ALA A 501 0.16 -10.04 10.96
N VAL A 502 0.81 -10.97 10.26
CA VAL A 502 1.10 -12.33 10.75
C VAL A 502 2.01 -12.29 11.97
N ALA A 503 3.06 -11.45 11.93
CA ALA A 503 3.97 -11.29 13.06
C ALA A 503 3.26 -10.69 14.28
N LYS A 504 2.44 -9.65 14.10
CA LYS A 504 1.63 -9.04 15.18
C LYS A 504 0.62 -10.03 15.77
N ALA A 505 0.00 -10.86 14.93
CA ALA A 505 -0.94 -11.90 15.35
C ALA A 505 -0.26 -13.10 16.06
N ARG A 506 1.08 -13.12 16.13
CA ARG A 506 1.90 -14.17 16.77
C ARG A 506 1.56 -15.57 16.27
N LEU A 507 1.35 -15.72 14.96
CA LEU A 507 1.09 -17.02 14.36
C LEU A 507 2.39 -17.80 14.17
N GLU A 508 2.40 -19.06 14.59
CA GLU A 508 3.53 -19.97 14.36
C GLU A 508 3.70 -20.32 12.88
N LYS A 509 2.58 -20.37 12.14
CA LYS A 509 2.55 -20.69 10.71
C LYS A 509 3.03 -19.51 9.88
N LYS A 510 3.91 -19.80 8.91
CA LYS A 510 4.22 -18.85 7.84
C LYS A 510 3.00 -18.67 6.94
N ALA A 511 2.50 -17.44 6.87
CA ALA A 511 1.35 -17.08 6.06
C ALA A 511 1.64 -15.90 5.12
N THR A 512 1.04 -15.96 3.93
CA THR A 512 1.14 -14.96 2.88
C THR A 512 -0.24 -14.62 2.35
N VAL A 513 -0.34 -13.63 1.45
CA VAL A 513 -1.63 -13.32 0.79
C VAL A 513 -2.16 -14.50 -0.04
N HIS A 514 -1.30 -15.38 -0.53
CA HIS A 514 -1.75 -16.62 -1.17
C HIS A 514 -2.35 -17.60 -0.16
N THR A 515 -1.83 -17.65 1.07
CA THR A 515 -2.40 -18.41 2.19
C THR A 515 -3.83 -17.97 2.49
N LEU A 516 -4.11 -16.66 2.51
CA LEU A 516 -5.49 -16.15 2.67
C LEU A 516 -6.43 -16.63 1.56
N ARG A 517 -5.96 -16.63 0.30
CA ARG A 517 -6.72 -17.17 -0.83
C ARG A 517 -6.98 -18.68 -0.69
N HIS A 518 -5.98 -19.42 -0.21
CA HIS A 518 -6.11 -20.86 0.06
C HIS A 518 -7.12 -21.12 1.19
N SER A 519 -7.09 -20.32 2.26
CA SER A 519 -8.08 -20.36 3.33
C SER A 519 -9.48 -20.05 2.86
N PHE A 520 -9.66 -19.03 2.02
CA PHE A 520 -10.97 -18.74 1.42
C PHE A 520 -11.53 -19.95 0.68
N ALA A 521 -10.73 -20.56 -0.19
CA ALA A 521 -11.15 -21.73 -0.96
C ALA A 521 -11.51 -22.92 -0.07
N THR A 522 -10.69 -23.18 0.96
CA THR A 522 -10.87 -24.28 1.89
C THR A 522 -12.12 -24.06 2.76
N HIS A 523 -12.33 -22.85 3.28
CA HIS A 523 -13.50 -22.52 4.09
C HIS A 523 -14.81 -22.55 3.29
N LEU A 524 -14.79 -22.16 2.00
CA LEU A 524 -15.96 -22.34 1.13
C LEU A 524 -16.30 -23.82 0.94
N LEU A 525 -15.27 -24.66 0.74
CA LEU A 525 -15.45 -26.10 0.59
C LEU A 525 -15.97 -26.74 1.88
N GLU A 526 -15.42 -26.36 3.04
CA GLU A 526 -15.89 -26.80 4.36
C GLU A 526 -17.32 -26.35 4.65
N GLY A 527 -17.73 -25.19 4.11
CA GLY A 527 -19.10 -24.69 4.15
C GLY A 527 -20.06 -25.40 3.18
N GLY A 528 -19.59 -26.38 2.40
CA GLY A 528 -20.40 -27.16 1.46
C GLY A 528 -20.53 -26.57 0.06
N THR A 529 -19.72 -25.56 -0.30
CA THR A 529 -19.74 -24.97 -1.66
C THR A 529 -19.16 -25.96 -2.67
N ASP A 530 -19.84 -26.14 -3.81
CA ASP A 530 -19.35 -27.01 -4.89
C ASP A 530 -17.97 -26.53 -5.41
N ILE A 531 -17.06 -27.48 -5.57
CA ILE A 531 -15.71 -27.25 -6.07
C ILE A 531 -15.67 -26.57 -7.44
N ARG A 532 -16.66 -26.79 -8.30
CA ARG A 532 -16.78 -26.12 -9.61
C ARG A 532 -17.06 -24.63 -9.45
N TYR A 533 -17.91 -24.23 -8.49
CA TYR A 533 -18.11 -22.81 -8.18
C TYR A 533 -16.85 -22.19 -7.60
N ILE A 534 -16.16 -22.89 -6.69
CA ILE A 534 -14.88 -22.43 -6.13
C ILE A 534 -13.83 -22.26 -7.26
N GLN A 535 -13.78 -23.18 -8.22
CA GLN A 535 -12.88 -23.09 -9.39
C GLN A 535 -13.16 -21.81 -10.20
N GLN A 536 -14.43 -21.51 -10.47
CA GLN A 536 -14.83 -20.32 -11.21
C GLN A 536 -14.47 -19.04 -10.46
N LEU A 537 -14.80 -18.96 -9.17
CA LEU A 537 -14.47 -17.82 -8.29
C LEU A 537 -12.96 -17.54 -8.22
N LEU A 538 -12.15 -18.60 -8.15
CA LEU A 538 -10.70 -18.48 -8.14
C LEU A 538 -10.09 -18.31 -9.54
N GLY A 539 -10.87 -18.40 -10.61
CA GLY A 539 -10.38 -18.31 -11.98
C GLY A 539 -9.31 -19.37 -12.28
N HIS A 540 -9.53 -20.61 -11.86
CA HIS A 540 -8.64 -21.73 -12.14
C HIS A 540 -9.00 -22.36 -13.49
N SER A 541 -8.03 -22.44 -14.41
CA SER A 541 -8.24 -23.05 -15.72
C SER A 541 -8.44 -24.57 -15.67
N SER A 542 -7.93 -25.22 -14.61
CA SER A 542 -8.04 -26.66 -14.42
C SER A 542 -8.58 -26.96 -13.02
N ILE A 543 -9.55 -27.86 -12.96
CA ILE A 543 -10.09 -28.36 -11.69
C ILE A 543 -9.01 -29.01 -10.82
N LYS A 544 -7.97 -29.58 -11.43
CA LYS A 544 -6.81 -30.17 -10.71
C LYS A 544 -6.09 -29.17 -9.82
N THR A 545 -6.13 -27.88 -10.15
CA THR A 545 -5.57 -26.82 -9.29
C THR A 545 -6.48 -26.52 -8.09
N THR A 546 -7.79 -26.72 -8.23
CA THR A 546 -8.77 -26.54 -7.15
C THR A 546 -8.86 -27.78 -6.26
N MET A 547 -8.62 -28.98 -6.81
CA MET A 547 -8.55 -30.23 -6.02
C MET A 547 -7.43 -30.24 -4.98
N ILE A 548 -6.49 -29.31 -5.04
CA ILE A 548 -5.49 -29.13 -3.96
C ILE A 548 -6.18 -28.79 -2.61
N TYR A 549 -7.40 -28.23 -2.64
CA TYR A 549 -8.18 -27.93 -1.44
C TYR A 549 -9.06 -29.08 -0.95
N THR A 550 -9.20 -30.17 -1.72
CA THR A 550 -10.05 -31.30 -1.33
C THR A 550 -9.34 -32.29 -0.41
N HIS A 551 -8.08 -32.05 -0.04
CA HIS A 551 -7.43 -32.81 1.02
C HIS A 551 -8.20 -32.54 2.31
N ILE A 552 -9.04 -33.51 2.66
CA ILE A 552 -10.21 -33.32 3.49
C ILE A 552 -9.77 -32.94 4.91
N THR A 553 -10.22 -31.78 5.41
CA THR A 553 -10.14 -31.47 6.84
C THR A 553 -11.13 -32.35 7.61
N PRO A 554 -10.84 -32.80 8.85
CA PRO A 554 -11.71 -33.69 9.62
C PRO A 554 -13.17 -33.18 9.74
N LYS A 555 -13.36 -31.87 9.66
CA LYS A 555 -14.66 -31.18 9.72
C LYS A 555 -15.54 -31.45 8.49
N ALA A 556 -14.95 -31.56 7.30
CA ALA A 556 -15.68 -31.90 6.08
C ALA A 556 -16.09 -33.38 6.04
N VAL A 557 -15.26 -34.30 6.57
CA VAL A 557 -15.63 -35.72 6.74
C VAL A 557 -16.83 -35.87 7.68
N LYS A 558 -16.87 -35.09 8.77
CA LYS A 558 -17.93 -35.15 9.79
C LYS A 558 -19.33 -34.81 9.26
N ASN A 559 -19.42 -34.04 8.18
CA ASN A 559 -20.69 -33.68 7.53
C ASN A 559 -21.15 -34.71 6.47
N ILE A 560 -20.30 -35.69 6.14
CA ILE A 560 -20.65 -36.76 5.19
C ILE A 560 -21.30 -37.89 6.00
N VAL A 561 -22.63 -37.83 6.08
CA VAL A 561 -23.45 -38.90 6.65
C VAL A 561 -23.50 -40.06 5.65
N SER A 562 -23.25 -41.29 6.13
CA SER A 562 -23.31 -42.50 5.30
C SER A 562 -24.69 -42.60 4.63
N PRO A 563 -24.78 -42.99 3.35
CA PRO A 563 -26.06 -43.29 2.72
C PRO A 563 -26.89 -44.32 3.52
N LEU A 564 -26.23 -45.25 4.23
CA LEU A 564 -26.88 -46.23 5.10
C LEU A 564 -27.64 -45.56 6.26
N ASP A 565 -27.07 -44.51 6.85
CA ASP A 565 -27.66 -43.78 7.98
C ASP A 565 -28.82 -42.86 7.53
N LYS A 566 -29.02 -42.70 6.22
CA LYS A 566 -30.15 -41.98 5.62
C LYS A 566 -31.30 -42.91 5.21
N LEU A 567 -31.08 -44.22 5.24
CA LEU A 567 -32.16 -45.16 4.98
C LEU A 567 -33.08 -45.21 6.21
N PRO A 568 -34.41 -45.25 6.03
CA PRO A 568 -35.31 -45.62 7.12
C PRO A 568 -35.03 -47.08 7.46
N ILE A 569 -34.14 -47.32 8.41
CA ILE A 569 -33.85 -48.65 8.90
C ILE A 569 -35.06 -49.08 9.74
N GLY A 570 -36.05 -49.71 9.11
CA GLY A 570 -36.97 -50.58 9.81
C GLY A 570 -36.15 -51.69 10.47
N ASN A 571 -36.41 -51.96 11.75
CA ASN A 571 -35.70 -52.92 12.59
C ASN A 571 -35.16 -54.12 11.79
N PHE A 572 -33.86 -54.12 11.48
CA PHE A 572 -33.18 -55.34 11.08
C PHE A 572 -33.07 -56.22 12.32
N GLU A 573 -34.16 -56.90 12.68
CA GLU A 573 -34.07 -58.00 13.63
C GLU A 573 -33.13 -59.04 13.04
N ILE A 574 -31.96 -59.17 13.66
CA ILE A 574 -31.09 -60.31 13.44
C ILE A 574 -31.89 -61.52 13.93
N LYS A 575 -32.57 -62.22 13.02
CA LYS A 575 -33.18 -63.52 13.32
C LYS A 575 -32.06 -64.44 13.76
N LYS A 576 -31.86 -64.57 15.07
CA LYS A 576 -31.11 -65.69 15.65
C LYS A 576 -31.81 -66.95 15.18
N ARG A 577 -31.22 -67.64 14.19
CA ARG A 577 -31.55 -69.04 13.93
C ARG A 577 -31.17 -69.80 15.20
N LEU A 578 -32.17 -70.07 16.05
CA LEU A 578 -32.06 -71.10 17.07
C LEU A 578 -31.86 -72.42 16.32
N LYS A 579 -30.72 -73.07 16.58
CA LYS A 579 -30.48 -74.48 16.24
C LYS A 579 -31.08 -75.35 17.34
#